data_AF-A0A2J8PFU4-F1
#
_entry.id   AF-A0A2J8PFU4-F1
#
_cell.length_a   1.000
_cell.length_b   1.000
_cell.length_c   1.000
_cell.angle_alpha   90.00
_cell.angle_beta   90.00
_cell.angle_gamma   90.00
#
_symmetry.space_group_name_H-M   'P 1'
#
loop_
_entity.id
_entity.type
_entity.pdbx_description
1 polymer ?
#
loop_
_entity_poly.entity_id
_entity_poly.type
_entity_poly.pdbx_seq_one_letter_code
_entity_poly.pdbx_strand_id
1 'polypeptide(L)'
;MGRCCFYTAGTLSLLLLVTSVTLLVARVFQKAVDQSIEKKIVLRNGTEAFDSWEKPPLPVYTQFYFFNVTNPEEILRGETPRVEEVGPYTYRELRNKANIQFGDNGTTISAVSNKAYVFERDQSVGDPKIDLIRTLNIPVL
;
A
#
# COMPACT_ATOMS: atom_id res chain seq x y z
N MET A 1 -61.78 -23.69 2.88
CA MET A 1 -60.65 -23.05 2.17
C MET A 1 -60.12 -21.76 2.83
N GLY A 2 -60.94 -20.95 3.52
CA GLY A 2 -60.50 -19.64 4.04
C GLY A 2 -59.46 -19.65 5.18
N ARG A 3 -59.53 -20.61 6.13
CA ARG A 3 -58.65 -20.60 7.32
C ARG A 3 -57.16 -20.78 7.00
N CYS A 4 -56.80 -21.58 5.99
CA CYS A 4 -55.40 -21.79 5.58
C CYS A 4 -54.75 -20.52 5.00
N CYS A 5 -55.55 -19.73 4.26
CA CYS A 5 -55.11 -18.50 3.62
C CYS A 5 -54.80 -17.38 4.64
N PHE A 6 -55.54 -17.34 5.76
CA PHE A 6 -55.28 -16.38 6.84
C PHE A 6 -53.99 -16.70 7.60
N TYR A 7 -53.68 -17.98 7.83
CA TYR A 7 -52.44 -18.37 8.50
C TYR A 7 -51.21 -18.13 7.61
N THR A 8 -51.30 -18.41 6.31
CA THR A 8 -50.19 -18.16 5.37
C THR A 8 -49.96 -16.66 5.16
N ALA A 9 -51.02 -15.85 5.13
CA ALA A 9 -50.89 -14.40 5.08
C ALA A 9 -50.27 -13.83 6.36
N GLY A 10 -50.65 -14.35 7.53
CA GLY A 10 -50.09 -13.94 8.82
C GLY A 10 -48.60 -14.28 8.96
N THR A 11 -48.19 -15.48 8.57
CA THR A 11 -46.77 -15.88 8.61
C THR A 11 -45.93 -15.10 7.60
N LEU A 12 -46.44 -14.86 6.39
CA LEU A 12 -45.76 -14.04 5.39
C LEU A 12 -45.59 -12.59 5.87
N SER A 13 -46.62 -12.01 6.50
CA SER A 13 -46.56 -10.66 7.07
C SER A 13 -45.53 -10.57 8.20
N LEU A 14 -45.47 -11.56 9.08
CA LEU A 14 -44.46 -11.62 10.13
C LEU A 14 -43.04 -11.75 9.55
N LEU A 15 -42.84 -12.58 8.53
CA LEU A 15 -41.55 -12.71 7.85
C LEU A 15 -41.11 -11.39 7.19
N LEU A 16 -42.02 -10.70 6.48
CA LEU A 16 -41.74 -9.40 5.88
C LEU A 16 -41.42 -8.32 6.92
N LEU A 17 -42.06 -8.36 8.09
CA LEU A 17 -41.76 -7.44 9.19
C LEU A 17 -40.35 -7.72 9.75
N VAL A 18 -40.03 -8.99 10.00
CA VAL A 18 -38.70 -9.39 10.50
C VAL A 18 -37.61 -9.01 9.50
N THR A 19 -37.79 -9.29 8.20
CA THR A 19 -36.81 -8.91 7.18
C THR A 19 -36.66 -7.39 7.02
N SER A 20 -37.75 -6.64 7.15
CA SER A 20 -37.70 -5.17 7.14
C SER A 20 -36.91 -4.61 8.33
N VAL A 21 -37.14 -5.13 9.54
CA VAL A 21 -36.42 -4.72 10.75
C VAL A 21 -34.94 -5.08 10.66
N THR A 22 -34.59 -6.29 10.20
CA THR A 22 -33.18 -6.69 10.05
C THR A 22 -32.45 -5.83 9.02
N LEU A 23 -33.10 -5.49 7.89
CA LEU A 23 -32.53 -4.57 6.90
C LEU A 23 -32.34 -3.15 7.45
N LEU A 24 -33.27 -2.64 8.26
CA LEU A 24 -33.14 -1.35 8.93
C LEU A 24 -31.98 -1.32 9.93
N VAL A 25 -31.87 -2.34 10.77
CA VAL A 25 -30.75 -2.46 11.72
C VAL A 25 -29.42 -2.55 10.99
N ALA A 26 -29.35 -3.34 9.91
CA ALA A 26 -28.15 -3.43 9.07
C ALA A 26 -27.76 -2.06 8.47
N ARG A 27 -28.73 -1.30 7.95
CA ARG A 27 -28.50 0.05 7.39
C ARG A 27 -27.97 1.03 8.44
N VAL A 28 -28.55 1.03 9.64
CA VAL A 28 -28.11 1.90 10.74
C VAL A 28 -26.71 1.52 11.21
N PHE A 29 -26.44 0.22 11.34
CA PHE A 29 -25.13 -0.28 11.71
C PHE A 29 -24.06 0.11 10.68
N GLN A 30 -24.33 -0.07 9.38
CA GLN A 30 -23.42 0.35 8.31
C GLN A 30 -23.12 1.85 8.42
N LYS A 31 -24.14 2.69 8.56
CA LYS A 31 -23.95 4.15 8.70
C LYS A 31 -23.12 4.52 9.94
N ALA A 32 -23.33 3.84 11.06
CA ALA A 32 -22.57 4.07 12.29
C ALA A 32 -21.09 3.66 12.14
N VAL A 33 -20.83 2.56 11.43
CA VAL A 33 -19.48 2.11 11.10
C VAL A 33 -18.81 3.12 10.17
N ASP A 34 -19.46 3.51 9.07
CA ASP A 34 -18.92 4.47 8.10
C ASP A 34 -18.55 5.80 8.78
N GLN A 35 -19.44 6.33 9.63
CA GLN A 35 -19.17 7.55 10.40
C GLN A 35 -18.01 7.40 11.39
N SER A 36 -17.81 6.21 11.94
CA SER A 36 -16.68 5.94 12.84
C SER A 36 -15.37 5.83 12.07
N ILE A 37 -15.39 5.24 10.88
CA ILE A 37 -14.24 5.13 9.98
C ILE A 37 -13.84 6.51 9.47
N GLU A 38 -14.79 7.29 8.95
CA GLU A 38 -14.57 8.65 8.44
C GLU A 38 -13.95 9.57 9.49
N LYS A 39 -14.25 9.39 10.78
CA LYS A 39 -13.65 10.19 11.86
C LYS A 39 -12.25 9.72 12.27
N LYS A 40 -11.92 8.45 12.04
CA LYS A 40 -10.63 7.85 12.45
C LYS A 40 -9.59 7.87 11.34
N ILE A 41 -10.00 7.67 10.08
CA ILE A 41 -9.14 7.64 8.90
C ILE A 41 -9.08 9.04 8.27
N VAL A 42 -8.63 10.01 9.07
CA VAL A 42 -8.34 11.37 8.61
C VAL A 42 -6.94 11.77 9.06
N LEU A 43 -6.24 12.51 8.22
CA LEU A 43 -4.93 13.06 8.55
C LEU A 43 -5.12 14.28 9.46
N ARG A 44 -5.35 14.02 10.74
CA ARG A 44 -5.54 15.03 11.77
C ARG A 44 -4.71 14.65 12.99
N ASN A 45 -4.08 15.64 13.60
CA ASN A 45 -3.28 15.42 14.80
C ASN A 45 -4.11 14.73 15.91
N GLY A 46 -3.57 13.64 16.46
CA GLY A 46 -4.23 12.78 17.45
C GLY A 46 -5.02 11.59 16.89
N THR A 47 -5.08 11.39 15.57
CA THR A 47 -5.60 10.14 14.99
C THR A 47 -4.46 9.14 14.73
N GLU A 48 -4.72 7.85 14.95
CA GLU A 48 -3.76 6.77 14.64
C GLU A 48 -3.37 6.76 13.15
N ALA A 49 -4.29 7.19 12.27
CA ALA A 49 -4.03 7.31 10.85
C ALA A 49 -2.97 8.38 10.54
N PHE A 50 -2.99 9.51 11.26
CA PHE A 50 -1.98 10.55 11.13
C PHE A 50 -0.62 10.08 11.64
N ASP A 51 -0.56 9.46 12.82
CA ASP A 51 0.69 8.95 13.39
C ASP A 51 1.35 7.91 12.47
N SER A 52 0.54 7.00 11.93
CA SER A 52 0.99 5.99 10.97
C SER A 52 1.42 6.59 9.62
N TRP A 53 0.79 7.68 9.18
CA TRP A 53 1.17 8.37 7.95
C TRP A 53 2.46 9.19 8.11
N GLU A 54 2.65 9.82 9.27
CA GLU A 54 3.85 10.58 9.62
C GLU A 54 5.06 9.66 9.74
N LYS A 55 4.91 8.57 10.52
CA LYS A 55 5.94 7.54 10.76
C LYS A 55 5.36 6.16 10.54
N PRO A 56 5.43 5.62 9.31
CA PRO A 56 4.95 4.30 8.99
C PRO A 56 5.56 3.24 9.93
N PRO A 57 4.73 2.47 10.67
CA PRO A 57 5.24 1.52 11.67
C PRO A 57 5.83 0.26 11.04
N LEU A 58 5.42 -0.07 9.81
CA LEU A 58 5.87 -1.26 9.11
C LEU A 58 7.17 -0.98 8.35
N PRO A 59 8.20 -1.83 8.51
CA PRO A 59 9.42 -1.72 7.72
C PRO A 59 9.12 -2.00 6.25
N VAL A 60 9.58 -1.12 5.37
CA VAL A 60 9.49 -1.27 3.92
C VAL A 60 10.87 -1.63 3.40
N TYR A 61 10.95 -2.52 2.40
CA TYR A 61 12.21 -2.93 1.79
C TYR A 61 12.16 -2.62 0.28
N THR A 62 13.29 -2.15 -0.24
CA THR A 62 13.56 -2.08 -1.68
C THR A 62 14.63 -3.10 -2.01
N GLN A 63 14.37 -3.92 -3.03
CA GLN A 63 15.33 -4.91 -3.52
C GLN A 63 15.76 -4.52 -4.93
N PHE A 64 17.07 -4.36 -5.14
CA PHE A 64 17.62 -4.04 -6.44
C PHE A 64 18.08 -5.30 -7.16
N TYR A 65 17.72 -5.38 -8.44
CA TYR A 65 18.15 -6.40 -9.38
C TYR A 65 18.80 -5.69 -10.56
N PHE A 66 20.01 -6.12 -10.91
CA PHE A 66 20.77 -5.54 -12.01
C PHE A 66 20.87 -6.54 -13.15
N PHE A 67 20.96 -6.03 -14.38
CA PHE A 67 21.29 -6.84 -15.55
C PHE A 67 22.76 -6.66 -15.88
N ASN A 68 23.55 -7.70 -15.65
CA ASN A 68 24.96 -7.74 -15.96
C ASN A 68 25.18 -8.13 -17.42
N VAL A 69 25.86 -7.27 -18.20
CA VAL A 69 26.07 -7.48 -19.64
C VAL A 69 27.20 -8.48 -19.89
N THR A 70 26.94 -9.55 -20.63
CA THR A 70 27.92 -10.61 -20.90
C THR A 70 28.67 -10.44 -22.22
N ASN A 71 28.10 -9.74 -23.20
CA ASN A 71 28.66 -9.57 -24.56
C ASN A 71 28.78 -8.08 -25.02
N PRO A 72 29.52 -7.22 -24.30
CA PRO A 72 29.56 -5.78 -24.61
C PRO A 72 30.13 -5.46 -26.01
N GLU A 73 31.17 -6.16 -26.46
CA GLU A 73 31.82 -5.90 -27.76
C GLU A 73 30.92 -6.31 -28.94
N GLU A 74 30.17 -7.39 -28.79
CA GLU A 74 29.18 -7.88 -29.74
C GLU A 74 28.05 -6.84 -29.91
N ILE A 75 27.58 -6.27 -28.81
CA ILE A 75 26.55 -5.22 -28.81
C ILE A 75 27.03 -4.00 -29.61
N LEU A 76 28.29 -3.59 -29.43
CA LEU A 76 28.87 -2.48 -30.18
C LEU A 76 28.97 -2.76 -31.69
N ARG A 77 29.01 -4.03 -32.10
CA ARG A 77 28.96 -4.47 -33.50
C ARG A 77 27.53 -4.64 -34.04
N GLY A 78 26.51 -4.39 -33.22
CA GLY A 78 25.09 -4.50 -33.60
C GLY A 78 24.46 -5.86 -33.35
N GLU A 79 25.13 -6.76 -32.62
CA GLU A 79 24.56 -8.04 -32.21
C GLU A 79 23.56 -7.87 -31.04
N THR A 80 22.69 -8.88 -30.84
CA THR A 80 21.69 -8.85 -29.76
C THR A 80 22.33 -8.88 -28.37
N PRO A 81 21.97 -7.97 -27.44
CA PRO A 81 22.44 -7.99 -26.07
C PRO A 81 22.09 -9.27 -25.32
N ARG A 82 23.05 -9.77 -24.54
CA ARG A 82 22.90 -10.87 -23.57
C ARG A 82 23.21 -10.35 -22.17
N VAL A 83 22.30 -10.62 -21.26
CA VAL A 83 22.39 -10.17 -19.87
C VAL A 83 22.07 -11.30 -18.91
N GLU A 84 22.65 -11.23 -17.72
CA GLU A 84 22.36 -12.09 -16.58
C GLU A 84 21.83 -11.24 -15.43
N GLU A 85 20.72 -11.66 -14.80
CA GLU A 85 20.15 -10.98 -13.65
C GLU A 85 21.02 -11.24 -12.40
N VAL A 86 21.31 -10.18 -11.64
CA VAL A 86 22.08 -10.23 -10.39
C VAL A 86 21.29 -9.51 -9.29
N GLY A 87 20.89 -10.25 -8.26
CA GLY A 87 20.17 -9.72 -7.11
C GLY A 87 19.60 -10.82 -6.21
N PRO A 88 18.90 -10.44 -5.13
CA PRO A 88 18.61 -9.07 -4.71
C PRO A 88 19.77 -8.40 -3.95
N TYR A 89 19.88 -7.08 -4.05
CA TYR A 89 20.52 -6.23 -3.04
C TYR A 89 19.42 -5.52 -2.24
N THR A 90 19.23 -5.95 -1.00
CA THR A 90 18.10 -5.56 -0.15
C THR A 90 18.46 -4.37 0.72
N TYR A 91 17.61 -3.35 0.71
CA TYR A 91 17.71 -2.17 1.55
C TYR A 91 16.40 -1.92 2.30
N ARG A 92 16.47 -1.81 3.61
CA ARG A 92 15.36 -1.35 4.44
C ARG A 92 15.23 0.16 4.33
N GLU A 93 14.02 0.61 4.06
CA GLU A 93 13.69 2.02 3.94
C GLU A 93 13.34 2.61 5.31
N LEU A 94 13.99 3.72 5.64
CA LEU A 94 13.57 4.60 6.73
C LEU A 94 12.72 5.71 6.11
N ARG A 95 11.43 5.74 6.43
CA ARG A 95 10.47 6.71 5.88
C ARG A 95 9.89 7.56 7.00
N ASN A 96 9.84 8.87 6.79
CA ASN A 96 9.12 9.79 7.67
C ASN A 96 8.64 11.02 6.90
N LYS A 97 7.57 11.64 7.39
CA LYS A 97 7.17 12.97 6.96
C LYS A 97 7.85 14.02 7.84
N ALA A 98 8.27 15.13 7.24
CA ALA A 98 8.83 16.28 7.94
C ALA A 98 8.18 17.57 7.44
N ASN A 99 8.37 18.67 8.18
CA ASN A 99 7.81 19.99 7.84
C ASN A 99 6.30 19.96 7.56
N ILE A 100 5.55 19.24 8.40
CA ILE A 100 4.11 19.07 8.24
C ILE A 100 3.39 20.38 8.55
N GLN A 101 2.55 20.84 7.63
CA GLN A 101 1.69 22.02 7.82
C GLN A 101 0.26 21.70 7.41
N PHE A 102 -0.70 22.13 8.24
CA PHE A 102 -2.12 22.03 7.93
C PHE A 102 -2.61 23.34 7.30
N GLY A 103 -3.27 23.24 6.15
CA GLY A 103 -3.87 24.36 5.44
C GLY A 103 -5.40 24.29 5.46
N ASP A 104 -6.05 25.38 5.04
CA ASP A 104 -7.48 25.44 4.77
C ASP A 104 -8.35 24.86 5.90
N ASN A 105 -8.11 25.31 7.13
CA ASN A 105 -8.78 24.84 8.35
C ASN A 105 -8.74 23.31 8.55
N GLY A 106 -7.66 22.66 8.10
CA GLY A 106 -7.44 21.22 8.25
C GLY A 106 -7.99 20.36 7.12
N THR A 107 -8.38 20.97 5.99
CA THR A 107 -8.78 20.23 4.77
C THR A 107 -7.60 19.88 3.88
N THR A 108 -6.48 20.62 3.99
CA THR A 108 -5.24 20.34 3.26
C THR A 108 -4.07 20.11 4.21
N ILE A 109 -3.09 19.32 3.75
CA ILE A 109 -1.87 19.03 4.49
C ILE A 109 -0.68 19.04 3.52
N SER A 110 0.40 19.71 3.89
CA SER A 110 1.67 19.71 3.16
C SER A 110 2.76 19.08 4.02
N ALA A 111 3.66 18.32 3.39
CA ALA A 111 4.79 17.68 4.07
C ALA A 111 5.89 17.30 3.09
N VAL A 112 7.12 17.18 3.60
CA VAL A 112 8.26 16.60 2.90
C VAL A 112 8.35 15.12 3.25
N SER A 113 8.48 14.25 2.24
CA SER A 113 8.66 12.81 2.44
C SER A 113 10.14 12.46 2.43
N ASN A 114 10.71 12.28 3.60
CA ASN A 114 12.09 11.83 3.73
C ASN A 114 12.18 10.31 3.57
N LYS A 115 13.24 9.89 2.89
CA LYS A 115 13.55 8.48 2.67
C LYS A 115 15.05 8.27 2.77
N ALA A 116 15.46 7.29 3.57
CA ALA A 116 16.82 6.78 3.60
C ALA A 116 16.83 5.26 3.42
N TYR A 117 17.97 4.70 3.04
CA TYR A 117 18.14 3.29 2.74
C TYR A 117 19.24 2.70 3.62
N VAL A 118 18.93 1.61 4.31
CA VAL A 118 19.86 0.86 5.15
C VAL A 118 20.06 -0.51 4.53
N PHE A 119 21.30 -0.86 4.18
CA PHE A 119 21.61 -2.12 3.53
C PHE A 119 21.46 -3.30 4.50
N GLU A 120 20.81 -4.38 4.05
CA GLU A 120 20.60 -5.62 4.80
C GLU A 120 21.37 -6.77 4.12
N ARG A 121 22.56 -7.09 4.64
CA ARG A 121 23.48 -8.04 4.00
C ARG A 121 22.94 -9.47 3.99
N ASP A 122 22.30 -9.91 5.07
CA ASP A 122 21.73 -11.24 5.24
C ASP A 122 20.57 -11.53 4.27
N GLN A 123 19.90 -10.48 3.80
CA GLN A 123 18.82 -10.56 2.81
C GLN A 123 19.29 -10.28 1.38
N SER A 124 20.60 -10.23 1.14
CA SER A 124 21.19 -9.87 -0.15
C SER A 124 22.07 -10.98 -0.73
N VAL A 125 22.18 -11.03 -2.05
CA VAL A 125 23.03 -12.00 -2.76
C VAL A 125 24.52 -11.81 -2.42
N GLY A 126 24.96 -10.57 -2.25
CA GLY A 126 26.37 -10.22 -2.08
C GLY A 126 26.59 -8.88 -1.36
N ASP A 127 27.83 -8.40 -1.33
CA ASP A 127 28.17 -7.07 -0.79
C ASP A 127 28.25 -6.08 -1.95
N PRO A 128 27.35 -5.08 -2.03
CA PRO A 128 27.30 -4.13 -3.14
C PRO A 128 28.55 -3.24 -3.24
N LYS A 129 29.42 -3.21 -2.23
CA LYS A 129 30.72 -2.50 -2.29
C LYS A 129 31.82 -3.32 -2.98
N ILE A 130 31.62 -4.61 -3.13
CA ILE A 130 32.59 -5.57 -3.69
C ILE A 130 32.10 -6.06 -5.05
N ASP A 131 30.82 -6.35 -5.17
CA ASP A 131 30.23 -6.92 -6.37
C ASP A 131 30.27 -5.93 -7.55
N LEU A 132 30.62 -6.43 -8.72
CA LEU A 132 30.80 -5.64 -9.93
C LEU A 132 29.65 -5.90 -10.91
N ILE A 133 29.07 -4.82 -11.43
CA ILE A 133 28.05 -4.86 -12.48
C ILE A 133 28.57 -4.13 -13.71
N ARG A 134 28.60 -4.81 -14.85
CA ARG A 134 28.90 -4.20 -16.15
C ARG A 134 27.61 -3.86 -16.86
N THR A 135 27.40 -2.57 -17.10
CA THR A 135 26.20 -2.04 -17.79
C THR A 135 26.57 -0.84 -18.66
N LEU A 136 25.57 -0.21 -19.28
CA LEU A 136 25.75 0.98 -20.09
C LEU A 136 26.37 2.13 -19.26
N ASN A 137 27.23 2.92 -19.91
CA ASN A 137 27.79 4.12 -19.30
C ASN A 137 26.76 5.26 -19.34
N ILE A 138 25.86 5.31 -18.35
CA ILE A 138 24.73 6.25 -18.29
C ILE A 138 25.18 7.73 -18.41
N PRO A 139 26.24 8.21 -17.72
CA PRO A 139 26.65 9.61 -17.82
C PRO A 139 27.02 10.14 -19.21
N VAL A 140 27.40 9.26 -20.15
CA VAL A 140 27.85 9.67 -21.50
C VAL A 140 26.81 9.41 -22.60
N LEU A 141 25.67 8.80 -22.26
CA LEU A 141 24.53 8.66 -23.16
C LEU A 141 23.79 9.99 -23.32
#